data_AF-A0A259AIH6-F1
#
_entry.id   AF-A0A259AIH6-F1
#
_cell.length_a   1.000
_cell.length_b   1.000
_cell.length_c   1.000
_cell.angle_alpha   90.00
_cell.angle_beta   90.00
_cell.angle_gamma   90.00
#
_symmetry.space_group_name_H-M   'P 1'
#
loop_
_entity.id
_entity.type
_entity.pdbx_description
1 polymer ?
#
loop_
_entity_poly.entity_id
_entity_poly.type
_entity_poly.pdbx_seq_one_letter_code
_entity_poly.pdbx_strand_id
1 'polypeptide(L)'
;MDPSRAGAPGTRRAGSRPRLCGDGAKEMKDDIEPWPAVVTVPADPAEPPSPALSAHLERLTERARDYIDAASSVNTRRAYASDWRHFSGWCRRQGLEVLPPSPQIVGLYITACASGAALPGNKPNSVSTIERRLSALTWNYAQRGTPLDRKDRHIATVLAGIRNTHGAPPRQKEAVLPEYLIAMLETLDRGSLRGLRDRAMLLLGFAGGLRRSEIVGLDLGRDQTEDGRGWVEILDRGMVVALRGKNGWREVEIGRGSSDTTCPIAALQTWLKLARIGHGPLFRRVTGQGKDVGPERLNDREIARLVKRTALAAGVRGDLNEGERGGKFAGHSLRAGLASSAEVDERHVQKQLGHASAEMTRRYQRRRDRFRVNLTKAAGL
;
A
#
# COMPACT_ATOMS: atom_id res chain seq x y z
N MET A 1 -55.38 -26.29 18.07
CA MET A 1 -55.52 -27.76 18.01
C MET A 1 -54.71 -28.25 16.82
N ASP A 2 -53.47 -28.62 17.11
CA ASP A 2 -52.52 -29.45 16.36
C ASP A 2 -52.75 -30.92 16.84
N PRO A 3 -52.11 -32.03 16.38
CA PRO A 3 -51.17 -32.24 15.25
C PRO A 3 -51.47 -33.52 14.41
N SER A 4 -50.68 -33.73 13.35
CA SER A 4 -50.57 -35.07 12.74
C SER A 4 -49.11 -35.43 12.38
N ARG A 5 -48.77 -36.68 12.77
CA ARG A 5 -47.75 -37.61 12.23
C ARG A 5 -46.27 -37.41 12.55
N ALA A 6 -45.82 -38.21 13.52
CA ALA A 6 -44.47 -38.78 13.61
C ALA A 6 -44.41 -40.15 12.90
N GLY A 7 -43.32 -40.43 12.18
CA GLY A 7 -43.02 -41.70 11.52
C GLY A 7 -41.52 -42.01 11.61
N ALA A 8 -41.22 -43.26 11.99
CA ALA A 8 -39.97 -43.82 12.50
C ALA A 8 -38.79 -43.95 11.47
N PRO A 9 -37.55 -44.26 11.93
CA PRO A 9 -36.35 -44.27 11.09
C PRO A 9 -36.05 -45.65 10.48
N GLY A 10 -35.68 -45.68 9.21
CA GLY A 10 -35.22 -46.86 8.48
C GLY A 10 -33.70 -46.93 8.36
N THR A 11 -33.15 -48.04 8.84
CA THR A 11 -31.75 -48.47 8.75
C THR A 11 -31.26 -48.64 7.30
N ARG A 12 -30.09 -48.09 6.95
CA ARG A 12 -29.33 -48.47 5.73
C ARG A 12 -27.90 -48.88 6.05
N ARG A 13 -27.52 -49.96 5.35
CA ARG A 13 -26.33 -50.79 5.44
C ARG A 13 -25.01 -50.07 5.16
N ALA A 14 -23.97 -50.66 5.74
CA ALA A 14 -22.56 -50.47 5.45
C ALA A 14 -22.22 -50.69 3.96
N GLY A 15 -21.43 -49.77 3.41
CA GLY A 15 -20.77 -49.86 2.11
C GLY A 15 -19.39 -49.25 2.24
N SER A 16 -18.38 -50.10 2.08
CA SER A 16 -16.94 -49.87 2.16
C SER A 16 -16.44 -48.64 1.38
N ARG A 17 -15.71 -47.74 2.06
CA ARG A 17 -14.84 -46.75 1.42
C ARG A 17 -13.42 -47.31 1.27
N PRO A 18 -12.78 -47.23 0.08
CA PRO A 18 -11.39 -47.61 -0.08
C PRO A 18 -10.46 -46.61 0.60
N ARG A 19 -9.41 -47.14 1.26
CA ARG A 19 -8.23 -46.39 1.68
C ARG A 19 -7.44 -46.04 0.42
N LEU A 20 -7.06 -44.78 0.26
CA LEU A 20 -5.99 -44.38 -0.63
C LEU A 20 -4.90 -43.71 0.21
N CYS A 21 -3.73 -44.35 0.18
CA CYS A 21 -2.41 -43.81 0.49
C CYS A 21 -2.27 -42.40 -0.13
N GLY A 22 -1.63 -41.42 0.50
CA GLY A 22 -0.23 -41.48 0.92
C GLY A 22 0.61 -40.78 -0.14
N ASP A 23 0.94 -39.52 0.14
CA ASP A 23 2.08 -38.72 -0.31
C ASP A 23 2.49 -38.72 -1.79
N GLY A 24 2.30 -37.54 -2.41
CA GLY A 24 2.82 -37.26 -3.75
C GLY A 24 2.43 -35.89 -4.30
N ALA A 25 2.35 -34.85 -3.46
CA ALA A 25 2.24 -33.48 -3.96
C ALA A 25 3.63 -33.03 -4.43
N LYS A 26 3.98 -33.40 -5.67
CA LYS A 26 5.10 -32.80 -6.40
C LYS A 26 4.94 -31.28 -6.37
N GLU A 27 5.92 -30.61 -5.78
CA GLU A 27 6.14 -29.17 -5.91
C GLU A 27 6.08 -28.79 -7.40
N MET A 28 5.00 -28.13 -7.79
CA MET A 28 4.94 -27.41 -9.05
C MET A 28 5.73 -26.13 -8.81
N LYS A 29 7.03 -26.18 -9.12
CA LYS A 29 7.90 -25.00 -9.16
C LYS A 29 7.22 -23.96 -10.03
N ASP A 30 6.86 -22.84 -9.42
CA ASP A 30 6.49 -21.63 -10.14
C ASP A 30 7.68 -21.25 -11.02
N ASP A 31 7.57 -21.52 -12.33
CA ASP A 31 8.48 -21.01 -13.35
C ASP A 31 8.27 -19.48 -13.44
N ILE A 32 8.98 -18.79 -12.55
CA ILE A 32 9.07 -17.33 -12.47
C ILE A 32 9.86 -16.86 -13.69
N GLU A 33 9.21 -16.17 -14.63
CA GLU A 33 9.96 -15.24 -15.48
C GLU A 33 10.48 -14.12 -14.55
N PRO A 34 11.81 -13.96 -14.40
CA PRO A 34 12.37 -12.96 -13.52
C PRO A 34 11.97 -11.56 -13.96
N TRP A 35 12.04 -10.60 -13.02
CA TRP A 35 12.15 -9.19 -13.36
C TRP A 35 13.15 -9.07 -14.52
N PRO A 36 12.82 -8.39 -15.64
CA PRO A 36 13.73 -8.34 -16.76
C PRO A 36 15.03 -7.75 -16.23
N ALA A 37 16.06 -8.60 -16.15
CA ALA A 37 17.43 -8.13 -16.03
C ALA A 37 17.58 -7.12 -17.17
N VAL A 38 18.12 -5.95 -16.84
CA VAL A 38 18.43 -4.92 -17.84
C VAL A 38 19.03 -5.64 -19.03
N VAL A 39 18.39 -5.48 -20.19
CA VAL A 39 18.76 -6.14 -21.44
C VAL A 39 20.28 -6.04 -21.59
N THR A 40 20.95 -7.19 -21.52
CA THR A 40 22.26 -7.34 -22.13
C THR A 40 22.05 -7.02 -23.60
N VAL A 41 22.70 -5.97 -24.08
CA VAL A 41 22.75 -5.57 -25.48
C VAL A 41 22.99 -6.85 -26.31
N PRO A 42 22.18 -7.16 -27.33
CA PRO A 42 22.45 -8.32 -28.18
C PRO A 42 23.83 -8.14 -28.77
N ALA A 43 24.75 -9.07 -28.49
CA ALA A 43 26.03 -9.09 -29.16
C ALA A 43 25.77 -9.37 -30.64
N ASP A 44 26.12 -8.41 -31.49
CA ASP A 44 26.15 -8.56 -32.93
C ASP A 44 27.17 -9.69 -33.26
N PRO A 45 26.84 -10.72 -34.07
CA PRO A 45 27.74 -11.85 -34.31
C PRO A 45 29.01 -11.51 -35.11
N ALA A 46 29.35 -10.23 -35.24
CA ALA A 46 30.54 -9.72 -35.93
C ALA A 46 31.35 -8.70 -35.11
N GLU A 47 31.19 -8.63 -33.78
CA GLU A 47 31.99 -7.72 -32.94
C GLU A 47 33.22 -8.45 -32.36
N PRO A 48 34.46 -7.92 -32.54
CA PRO A 48 35.66 -8.52 -31.94
C PRO A 48 35.53 -8.55 -30.40
N PRO A 49 36.19 -9.50 -29.70
CA PRO A 49 36.05 -9.65 -28.26
C PRO A 49 36.32 -8.32 -27.56
N SER A 50 35.27 -7.78 -26.92
CA SER A 50 35.36 -6.54 -26.16
C SER A 50 36.52 -6.64 -25.17
N PRO A 51 37.43 -5.66 -25.09
CA PRO A 51 38.53 -5.71 -24.14
C PRO A 51 37.93 -5.85 -22.75
N ALA A 52 38.37 -6.86 -22.00
CA ALA A 52 37.92 -7.11 -20.64
C ALA A 52 37.88 -5.78 -19.89
N LEU A 53 36.68 -5.35 -19.49
CA LEU A 53 36.47 -4.09 -18.80
C LEU A 53 37.45 -4.06 -17.62
N SER A 54 38.22 -2.97 -17.49
CA SER A 54 39.12 -2.86 -16.35
C SER A 54 38.31 -3.04 -15.06
N ALA A 55 38.88 -3.69 -14.03
CA ALA A 55 38.17 -3.95 -12.77
C ALA A 55 37.56 -2.68 -12.13
N HIS A 56 38.06 -1.49 -12.49
CA HIS A 56 37.46 -0.20 -12.15
C HIS A 56 36.11 0.04 -12.85
N LEU A 57 36.02 -0.23 -14.16
CA LEU A 57 34.80 -0.09 -14.95
C LEU A 57 33.74 -1.15 -14.59
N GLU A 58 34.16 -2.35 -14.20
CA GLU A 58 33.25 -3.37 -13.66
C GLU A 58 32.57 -2.88 -12.37
N ARG A 59 33.35 -2.35 -11.42
CA ARG A 59 32.83 -1.74 -10.18
C ARG A 59 31.91 -0.54 -10.45
N LEU A 60 32.17 0.23 -11.51
CA LEU A 60 31.26 1.32 -11.92
C LEU A 60 29.97 0.79 -12.53
N THR A 61 30.03 -0.33 -13.25
CA THR A 61 28.85 -0.98 -13.84
C THR A 61 27.97 -1.59 -12.75
N GLU A 62 28.55 -2.22 -11.73
CA GLU A 62 27.82 -2.69 -10.55
C GLU A 62 27.13 -1.52 -9.82
N ARG A 63 27.86 -0.43 -9.54
CA ARG A 63 27.26 0.78 -8.95
C ARG A 63 26.16 1.38 -9.82
N ALA A 64 26.34 1.39 -11.14
CA ALA A 64 25.31 1.88 -12.06
C ALA A 64 24.04 1.01 -11.99
N ARG A 65 24.18 -0.32 -11.86
CA ARG A 65 23.04 -1.22 -11.62
C ARG A 65 22.35 -0.92 -10.28
N ASP A 66 23.11 -0.68 -9.22
CA ASP A 66 22.54 -0.30 -7.91
C ASP A 66 21.74 1.00 -8.00
N TYR A 67 22.22 2.00 -8.75
CA TYR A 67 21.47 3.24 -8.98
C TYR A 67 20.21 3.04 -9.82
N ILE A 68 20.26 2.18 -10.85
CA ILE A 68 19.10 1.81 -11.65
C ILE A 68 18.05 1.10 -10.80
N ASP A 69 18.48 0.17 -9.94
CA ASP A 69 17.60 -0.53 -9.00
C ASP A 69 17.03 0.40 -7.93
N ALA A 70 17.79 1.41 -7.50
CA ALA A 70 17.34 2.44 -6.57
C ALA A 70 16.36 3.45 -7.21
N ALA A 71 16.38 3.64 -8.54
CA ALA A 71 15.56 4.62 -9.25
C ALA A 71 14.05 4.33 -9.18
N SER A 72 13.67 3.07 -8.95
CA SER A 72 12.27 2.66 -8.77
C SER A 72 12.03 2.07 -7.39
N SER A 73 10.87 2.33 -6.77
CA SER A 73 10.56 1.67 -5.50
C SER A 73 10.25 0.18 -5.71
N VAL A 74 10.59 -0.69 -4.75
CA VAL A 74 10.24 -2.12 -4.77
C VAL A 74 8.74 -2.34 -5.03
N ASN A 75 7.88 -1.47 -4.48
CA ASN A 75 6.44 -1.52 -4.72
C ASN A 75 6.07 -1.16 -6.17
N THR A 76 6.73 -0.16 -6.76
CA THR A 76 6.57 0.17 -8.18
C THR A 76 6.98 -1.01 -9.05
N ARG A 77 8.11 -1.66 -8.74
CA ARG A 77 8.58 -2.85 -9.47
C ARG A 77 7.56 -3.98 -9.42
N ARG A 78 7.15 -4.39 -8.22
CA ARG A 78 6.14 -5.45 -8.03
C ARG A 78 4.83 -5.12 -8.77
N ALA A 79 4.38 -3.87 -8.72
CA ALA A 79 3.18 -3.42 -9.40
C ALA A 79 3.33 -3.51 -10.94
N TYR A 80 4.46 -3.06 -11.49
CA TYR A 80 4.71 -3.09 -12.93
C TYR A 80 4.89 -4.52 -13.45
N ALA A 81 5.57 -5.39 -12.70
CA ALA A 81 5.68 -6.82 -13.04
C ALA A 81 4.30 -7.50 -13.05
N SER A 82 3.44 -7.19 -12.07
CA SER A 82 2.08 -7.72 -12.04
C SER A 82 1.22 -7.22 -13.19
N ASP A 83 1.38 -5.95 -13.59
CA ASP A 83 0.63 -5.39 -14.71
C ASP A 83 1.10 -5.98 -16.05
N TRP A 84 2.41 -6.17 -16.22
CA TRP A 84 2.98 -6.82 -17.39
C TRP A 84 2.49 -8.25 -17.55
N ARG A 85 2.49 -9.05 -16.47
CA ARG A 85 1.93 -10.41 -16.47
C ARG A 85 0.45 -10.43 -16.83
N HIS A 86 -0.30 -9.44 -16.37
CA HIS A 86 -1.71 -9.35 -16.70
C HIS A 86 -1.94 -9.02 -18.18
N PHE A 87 -1.17 -8.10 -18.76
CA PHE A 87 -1.25 -7.76 -20.18
C PHE A 87 -0.82 -8.93 -21.06
N SER A 88 0.38 -9.49 -20.82
CA SER A 88 0.89 -10.65 -21.56
C SER A 88 -0.02 -11.87 -21.45
N GLY A 89 -0.59 -12.12 -20.26
CA GLY A 89 -1.59 -13.17 -20.07
C GLY A 89 -2.88 -12.91 -20.85
N TRP A 90 -3.32 -11.65 -20.96
CA TRP A 90 -4.46 -11.29 -21.79
C TRP A 90 -4.17 -11.50 -23.27
N CYS A 91 -3.03 -11.01 -23.78
CA CYS A 91 -2.63 -11.21 -25.18
C CYS A 91 -2.59 -12.71 -25.55
N ARG A 92 -1.96 -13.54 -24.71
CA ARG A 92 -1.92 -15.00 -24.91
C ARG A 92 -3.30 -15.63 -25.03
N ARG A 93 -4.27 -15.21 -24.20
CA ARG A 93 -5.65 -15.71 -24.30
C ARG A 93 -6.38 -15.26 -25.57
N GLN A 94 -5.97 -14.14 -26.16
CA GLN A 94 -6.54 -13.62 -27.41
C GLN A 94 -5.78 -14.11 -28.66
N GLY A 95 -4.74 -14.94 -28.50
CA GLY A 95 -3.88 -15.33 -29.62
C GLY A 95 -3.05 -14.17 -30.20
N LEU A 96 -2.79 -13.13 -29.40
CA LEU A 96 -2.06 -11.94 -29.82
C LEU A 96 -0.60 -12.00 -29.36
N GLU A 97 0.30 -11.52 -30.22
CA GLU A 97 1.71 -11.35 -29.86
C GLU A 97 1.90 -10.15 -28.92
N VAL A 98 2.80 -10.33 -27.95
CA VAL A 98 3.11 -9.31 -26.93
C VAL A 98 4.20 -8.36 -27.42
N LEU A 99 5.06 -8.82 -28.32
CA LEU A 99 6.17 -8.08 -28.89
C LEU A 99 6.15 -8.26 -30.41
N PRO A 100 6.43 -7.21 -31.20
CA PRO A 100 6.76 -5.83 -30.80
C PRO A 100 5.55 -5.04 -30.22
N PRO A 101 5.75 -3.86 -29.60
CA PRO A 101 4.64 -3.04 -29.12
C PRO A 101 3.68 -2.65 -30.25
N SER A 102 2.40 -3.01 -30.11
CA SER A 102 1.32 -2.52 -30.99
C SER A 102 0.40 -1.58 -30.23
N PRO A 103 0.30 -0.30 -30.62
CA PRO A 103 -0.67 0.63 -30.05
C PRO A 103 -2.12 0.16 -30.18
N GLN A 104 -2.45 -0.57 -31.25
CA GLN A 104 -3.78 -1.15 -31.48
C GLN A 104 -4.09 -2.23 -30.44
N ILE A 105 -3.17 -3.17 -30.19
CA ILE A 105 -3.33 -4.21 -29.16
C ILE A 105 -3.46 -3.58 -27.77
N VAL A 106 -2.66 -2.54 -27.48
CA VAL A 106 -2.76 -1.82 -26.20
C VAL A 106 -4.10 -1.09 -26.07
N GLY A 107 -4.61 -0.48 -27.15
CA GLY A 107 -5.94 0.13 -27.20
C GLY A 107 -7.07 -0.87 -26.91
N LEU A 108 -7.01 -2.06 -27.51
CA LEU A 108 -7.93 -3.16 -27.24
C LEU A 108 -7.83 -3.63 -25.78
N TYR A 109 -6.61 -3.77 -25.25
CA TYR A 109 -6.37 -4.17 -23.87
C TYR A 109 -6.99 -3.21 -22.85
N ILE A 110 -6.79 -1.89 -23.04
CA ILE A 110 -7.33 -0.90 -22.09
C ILE A 110 -8.86 -0.81 -22.18
N THR A 111 -9.42 -1.07 -23.36
CA THR A 111 -10.87 -1.23 -23.56
C THR A 111 -11.39 -2.44 -22.81
N ALA A 112 -10.72 -3.60 -22.94
CA ALA A 112 -11.07 -4.81 -22.21
C ALA A 112 -10.96 -4.63 -20.69
N CYS A 113 -9.98 -3.84 -20.22
CA CYS A 113 -9.88 -3.49 -18.80
C CYS A 113 -11.06 -2.60 -18.35
N ALA A 114 -11.46 -1.62 -19.16
CA ALA A 114 -12.57 -0.73 -18.85
C ALA A 114 -13.93 -1.43 -18.87
N SER A 115 -14.12 -2.43 -19.73
CA SER A 115 -15.37 -3.21 -19.79
C SER A 115 -15.42 -4.37 -18.80
N GLY A 116 -14.30 -4.75 -18.19
CA GLY A 116 -14.17 -5.95 -17.35
C GLY A 116 -13.90 -7.23 -18.15
N ALA A 117 -13.81 -7.17 -19.48
CA ALA A 117 -13.54 -8.32 -20.34
C ALA A 117 -12.08 -8.81 -20.32
N ALA A 118 -11.15 -8.09 -19.68
CA ALA A 118 -9.74 -8.47 -19.67
C ALA A 118 -9.45 -9.81 -18.95
N LEU A 119 -10.30 -10.18 -17.98
CA LEU A 119 -10.26 -11.47 -17.29
C LEU A 119 -11.69 -11.97 -17.04
N PRO A 120 -11.98 -13.26 -17.28
CA PRO A 120 -13.30 -13.82 -16.97
C PRO A 120 -13.68 -13.57 -15.50
N GLY A 121 -14.92 -13.12 -15.27
CA GLY A 121 -15.46 -12.87 -13.94
C GLY A 121 -14.90 -11.64 -13.20
N ASN A 122 -14.07 -10.82 -13.85
CA ASN A 122 -13.48 -9.65 -13.22
C ASN A 122 -14.36 -8.40 -13.38
N LYS A 123 -14.29 -7.49 -12.40
CA LYS A 123 -14.99 -6.20 -12.48
C LYS A 123 -14.23 -5.21 -13.39
N PRO A 124 -14.92 -4.27 -14.04
CA PRO A 124 -14.31 -3.11 -14.70
C PRO A 124 -13.21 -2.45 -13.87
N ASN A 125 -12.04 -2.23 -14.48
CA ASN A 125 -10.94 -1.52 -13.85
C ASN A 125 -11.26 -0.02 -13.76
N SER A 126 -10.86 0.62 -12.66
CA SER A 126 -10.91 2.09 -12.57
C SER A 126 -9.96 2.74 -13.59
N VAL A 127 -10.29 3.97 -14.01
CA VAL A 127 -9.42 4.79 -14.87
C VAL A 127 -7.99 4.86 -14.34
N SER A 128 -7.83 5.10 -13.03
CA SER A 128 -6.52 5.14 -12.37
C SER A 128 -5.73 3.83 -12.47
N THR A 129 -6.43 2.68 -12.46
CA THR A 129 -5.80 1.37 -12.62
C THR A 129 -5.32 1.17 -14.05
N ILE A 130 -6.13 1.59 -15.03
CA ILE A 130 -5.81 1.51 -16.45
C ILE A 130 -4.60 2.40 -16.77
N GLU A 131 -4.55 3.63 -16.26
CA GLU A 131 -3.42 4.54 -16.46
C GLU A 131 -2.12 4.02 -15.84
N ARG A 132 -2.20 3.40 -14.66
CA ARG A 132 -1.07 2.73 -14.02
C ARG A 132 -0.56 1.56 -14.85
N ARG A 133 -1.47 0.71 -15.35
CA ARG A 133 -1.13 -0.40 -16.26
C ARG A 133 -0.44 0.12 -17.52
N LEU A 134 -0.99 1.15 -18.18
CA LEU A 134 -0.34 1.79 -19.33
C LEU A 134 1.07 2.29 -19.00
N SER A 135 1.27 2.88 -17.82
CA SER A 135 2.61 3.32 -17.39
C SER A 135 3.57 2.13 -17.22
N ALA A 136 3.08 1.02 -16.67
CA ALA A 136 3.84 -0.21 -16.55
C ALA A 136 4.19 -0.80 -17.93
N LEU A 137 3.28 -0.74 -18.91
CA LEU A 137 3.53 -1.19 -20.27
C LEU A 137 4.58 -0.33 -20.96
N THR A 138 4.41 1.00 -20.98
CA THR A 138 5.39 1.93 -21.55
C THR A 138 6.77 1.72 -20.95
N TRP A 139 6.86 1.57 -19.62
CA TRP A 139 8.12 1.27 -18.95
C TRP A 139 8.70 -0.08 -19.40
N ASN A 140 7.92 -1.16 -19.40
CA ASN A 140 8.40 -2.48 -19.81
C ASN A 140 8.89 -2.53 -21.26
N TYR A 141 8.18 -1.87 -22.17
CA TYR A 141 8.57 -1.76 -23.56
C TYR A 141 9.85 -0.94 -23.74
N ALA A 142 9.98 0.19 -23.03
CA ALA A 142 11.21 0.99 -23.03
C ALA A 142 12.41 0.19 -22.51
N GLN A 143 12.26 -0.57 -21.44
CA GLN A 143 13.33 -1.43 -20.92
C GLN A 143 13.77 -2.55 -21.89
N ARG A 144 12.93 -2.88 -22.89
CA ARG A 144 13.21 -3.90 -23.92
C ARG A 144 13.78 -3.31 -25.21
N GLY A 145 14.03 -1.99 -25.26
CA GLY A 145 14.56 -1.31 -26.44
C GLY A 145 13.52 -1.02 -27.52
N THR A 146 12.26 -1.41 -27.34
CA THR A 146 11.15 -1.16 -28.29
C THR A 146 10.09 -0.29 -27.60
N PRO A 147 10.28 1.03 -27.49
CA PRO A 147 9.38 1.89 -26.73
C PRO A 147 7.98 1.96 -27.34
N LEU A 148 6.96 2.03 -26.48
CA LEU A 148 5.56 2.24 -26.87
C LEU A 148 5.22 3.73 -26.78
N ASP A 149 4.81 4.34 -27.88
CA ASP A 149 4.29 5.71 -27.86
C ASP A 149 2.87 5.74 -27.29
N ARG A 150 2.73 6.33 -26.10
CA ARG A 150 1.45 6.51 -25.43
C ARG A 150 0.56 7.56 -26.10
N LYS A 151 1.13 8.45 -26.91
CA LYS A 151 0.40 9.51 -27.63
C LYS A 151 -0.24 9.00 -28.92
N ASP A 152 0.09 7.78 -29.35
CA ASP A 152 -0.55 7.15 -30.49
C ASP A 152 -2.08 7.17 -30.34
N ARG A 153 -2.78 7.49 -31.44
CA ARG A 153 -4.23 7.66 -31.47
C ARG A 153 -5.01 6.44 -30.94
N HIS A 154 -4.49 5.22 -31.14
CA HIS A 154 -5.13 3.99 -30.70
C HIS A 154 -5.10 3.82 -29.18
N ILE A 155 -4.21 4.53 -28.49
CA ILE A 155 -4.14 4.58 -27.03
C ILE A 155 -4.81 5.85 -26.52
N ALA A 156 -4.41 7.01 -27.05
CA ALA A 156 -4.82 8.31 -26.54
C ALA A 156 -6.33 8.54 -26.69
N THR A 157 -6.92 8.22 -27.84
CA THR A 157 -8.36 8.41 -28.09
C THR A 157 -9.20 7.46 -27.25
N VAL A 158 -8.79 6.18 -27.16
CA VAL A 158 -9.47 5.19 -26.32
C VAL A 158 -9.41 5.59 -24.85
N LEU A 159 -8.25 6.01 -24.37
CA LEU A 159 -8.09 6.48 -22.99
C LEU A 159 -8.93 7.73 -22.71
N ALA A 160 -9.03 8.67 -23.66
CA ALA A 160 -9.90 9.83 -23.55
C ALA A 160 -11.38 9.42 -23.44
N GLY A 161 -11.83 8.47 -24.28
CA GLY A 161 -13.16 7.87 -24.18
C GLY A 161 -13.42 7.23 -22.80
N ILE A 162 -12.50 6.39 -22.33
CA ILE A 162 -12.58 5.75 -21.00
C ILE A 162 -12.68 6.80 -19.89
N ARG A 163 -11.89 7.89 -19.96
CA ARG A 163 -11.96 8.99 -18.99
C ARG A 163 -13.30 9.71 -19.02
N ASN A 164 -13.86 9.96 -20.19
CA ASN A 164 -15.13 10.67 -20.33
C ASN A 164 -16.32 9.81 -19.86
N THR A 165 -16.28 8.49 -20.13
CA THR A 165 -17.37 7.57 -19.79
C THR A 165 -17.31 7.07 -18.35
N HIS A 166 -16.11 6.77 -17.84
CA HIS A 166 -15.90 6.10 -16.55
C HIS A 166 -15.13 6.96 -15.55
N GLY A 167 -14.82 8.20 -15.91
CA GLY A 167 -14.21 9.17 -15.01
C GLY A 167 -15.09 9.37 -13.78
N ALA A 168 -14.57 8.99 -12.62
CA ALA A 168 -15.21 9.23 -11.35
C ALA A 168 -14.20 9.89 -10.40
N PRO A 169 -14.65 10.80 -9.51
CA PRO A 169 -13.80 11.33 -8.46
C PRO A 169 -13.14 10.17 -7.67
N PRO A 170 -11.83 10.26 -7.34
CA PRO A 170 -11.15 9.22 -6.60
C PRO A 170 -11.90 8.90 -5.30
N ARG A 171 -12.24 7.62 -5.08
CA ARG A 171 -12.79 7.15 -3.81
C ARG A 171 -11.74 7.29 -2.71
N GLN A 172 -11.87 8.31 -1.88
CA GLN A 172 -10.99 8.52 -0.73
C GLN A 172 -11.52 7.75 0.48
N LYS A 173 -10.61 7.13 1.22
CA LYS A 173 -10.93 6.51 2.52
C LYS A 173 -11.37 7.61 3.49
N GLU A 174 -12.26 7.26 4.41
CA GLU A 174 -12.68 8.23 5.42
C GLU A 174 -11.53 8.49 6.39
N ALA A 175 -11.40 9.74 6.82
CA ALA A 175 -10.45 10.17 7.82
C ALA A 175 -10.85 9.59 9.17
N VAL A 176 -9.89 9.05 9.92
CA VAL A 176 -10.10 8.76 11.34
C VAL A 176 -10.02 10.11 12.04
N LEU A 177 -11.11 10.58 12.63
CA LEU A 177 -11.11 11.82 13.42
C LEU A 177 -10.56 11.53 14.84
N PRO A 178 -10.10 12.54 15.61
CA PRO A 178 -9.55 12.33 16.94
C PRO A 178 -10.44 11.50 17.87
N GLU A 179 -11.75 11.73 17.86
CA GLU A 179 -12.75 11.00 18.63
C GLU A 179 -12.81 9.52 18.25
N TYR A 180 -12.69 9.20 16.95
CA TYR A 180 -12.64 7.83 16.47
C TYR A 180 -11.32 7.16 16.84
N LEU A 181 -10.21 7.90 16.81
CA LEU A 181 -8.93 7.38 17.26
C LEU A 181 -9.00 7.00 18.74
N ILE A 182 -9.56 7.86 19.60
CA ILE A 182 -9.72 7.57 21.03
C ILE A 182 -10.54 6.30 21.21
N ALA A 183 -11.70 6.19 20.55
CA ALA A 183 -12.53 4.98 20.61
C ALA A 183 -11.78 3.72 20.13
N MET A 184 -11.01 3.81 19.04
CA MET A 184 -10.16 2.73 18.55
C MET A 184 -9.10 2.31 19.56
N LEU A 185 -8.49 3.25 20.28
CA LEU A 185 -7.47 2.97 21.28
C LEU A 185 -8.04 2.24 22.50
N GLU A 186 -9.31 2.47 22.86
CA GLU A 186 -9.98 1.76 23.95
C GLU A 186 -10.30 0.29 23.62
N THR A 187 -10.26 -0.10 22.35
CA THR A 187 -10.41 -1.51 21.95
C THR A 187 -9.14 -2.35 22.15
N LEU A 188 -8.02 -1.71 22.48
CA LEU A 188 -6.71 -2.37 22.59
C LEU A 188 -6.42 -2.73 24.05
N ASP A 189 -6.04 -3.99 24.27
CA ASP A 189 -5.62 -4.50 25.58
C ASP A 189 -4.29 -3.88 26.02
N ARG A 190 -4.32 -3.05 27.06
CA ARG A 190 -3.13 -2.37 27.61
C ARG A 190 -2.23 -3.30 28.44
N GLY A 191 -2.72 -4.49 28.78
CA GLY A 191 -1.98 -5.51 29.53
C GLY A 191 -1.06 -6.37 28.67
N SER A 192 -1.16 -6.32 27.34
CA SER A 192 -0.32 -7.09 26.42
C SER A 192 0.65 -6.22 25.62
N LEU A 193 1.82 -6.79 25.29
CA LEU A 193 2.80 -6.14 24.42
C LEU A 193 2.21 -5.85 23.03
N ARG A 194 1.30 -6.71 22.55
CA ARG A 194 0.59 -6.48 21.29
C ARG A 194 -0.26 -5.22 21.34
N GLY A 195 -1.06 -5.03 22.38
CA GLY A 195 -1.90 -3.84 22.48
C GLY A 195 -1.09 -2.56 22.68
N LEU A 196 0.01 -2.61 23.46
CA LEU A 196 0.94 -1.49 23.60
C LEU A 196 1.61 -1.11 22.27
N ARG A 197 2.08 -2.09 21.50
CA ARG A 197 2.62 -1.88 20.16
C ARG A 197 1.58 -1.23 19.23
N ASP A 198 0.41 -1.85 19.13
CA ASP A 198 -0.65 -1.42 18.22
C ASP A 198 -1.13 -0.01 18.57
N ARG A 199 -1.18 0.33 19.86
CA ARG A 199 -1.47 1.67 20.37
C ARG A 199 -0.42 2.70 19.95
N ALA A 200 0.86 2.39 20.14
CA ALA A 200 1.95 3.26 19.70
C ALA A 200 1.92 3.47 18.17
N MET A 201 1.62 2.42 17.39
CA MET A 201 1.49 2.51 15.92
C MET A 201 0.35 3.43 15.48
N LEU A 202 -0.83 3.33 16.10
CA LEU A 202 -1.98 4.18 15.76
C LEU A 202 -1.71 5.65 16.11
N LEU A 203 -1.18 5.91 17.30
CA LEU A 203 -0.88 7.27 17.77
C LEU A 203 0.24 7.92 16.95
N LEU A 204 1.34 7.21 16.70
CA LEU A 204 2.43 7.70 15.87
C LEU A 204 1.99 7.93 14.43
N GLY A 205 1.22 6.99 13.87
CA GLY A 205 0.68 7.09 12.52
C GLY A 205 -0.26 8.27 12.34
N PHE A 206 -1.10 8.55 13.35
CA PHE A 206 -1.98 9.70 13.37
C PHE A 206 -1.20 11.00 13.54
N ALA A 207 -0.43 11.14 14.61
CA ALA A 207 0.24 12.41 14.97
C ALA A 207 1.30 12.84 13.95
N GLY A 208 2.03 11.89 13.36
CA GLY A 208 2.99 12.18 12.29
C GLY A 208 2.38 12.22 10.89
N GLY A 209 1.08 11.89 10.73
CA GLY A 209 0.45 11.75 9.42
C GLY A 209 1.18 10.75 8.52
N LEU A 210 1.72 9.68 9.11
CA LEU A 210 2.64 8.76 8.45
C LEU A 210 1.90 7.74 7.59
N ARG A 211 2.51 7.35 6.47
CA ARG A 211 2.05 6.22 5.67
C ARG A 211 2.38 4.92 6.39
N ARG A 212 1.58 3.88 6.17
CA ARG A 212 1.82 2.54 6.76
C ARG A 212 3.25 2.01 6.56
N SER A 213 3.83 2.21 5.37
CA SER A 213 5.21 1.79 5.09
C SER A 213 6.26 2.66 5.78
N GLU A 214 5.95 3.94 6.05
CA GLU A 214 6.81 4.82 6.82
C GLU A 214 6.83 4.36 8.29
N ILE A 215 5.66 4.06 8.88
CA ILE A 215 5.54 3.61 10.28
C ILE A 215 6.37 2.34 10.54
N VAL A 216 6.18 1.28 9.74
CA VAL A 216 6.94 0.02 9.96
C VAL A 216 8.42 0.14 9.56
N GLY A 217 8.75 1.11 8.70
CA GLY A 217 10.12 1.34 8.24
C GLY A 217 11.00 2.12 9.22
N LEU A 218 10.46 2.52 10.38
CA LEU A 218 11.21 3.23 11.41
C LEU A 218 12.10 2.29 12.21
N ASP A 219 13.32 2.73 12.44
CA ASP A 219 14.26 2.18 13.40
C ASP A 219 14.35 3.08 14.64
N LEU A 220 14.91 2.52 15.72
CA LEU A 220 15.15 3.28 16.94
C LEU A 220 16.21 4.36 16.74
N GLY A 221 17.19 4.11 15.87
CA GLY A 221 18.27 5.04 15.55
C GLY A 221 18.64 4.99 14.08
N ARG A 222 19.42 5.98 13.66
CA ARG A 222 19.88 6.13 12.29
C ARG A 222 20.76 4.95 11.88
N ASP A 223 20.55 4.46 10.65
CA ASP A 223 21.38 3.45 9.97
C ASP A 223 21.58 2.14 10.77
N GLN A 224 20.60 1.75 11.61
CA GLN A 224 20.65 0.53 12.44
C GLN A 224 20.31 -0.75 11.68
N THR A 225 19.59 -0.65 10.57
CA THR A 225 19.27 -1.78 9.69
C THR A 225 19.35 -1.38 8.22
N GLU A 226 19.67 -2.35 7.37
CA GLU A 226 19.80 -2.13 5.92
C GLU A 226 18.44 -1.80 5.27
N ASP A 227 17.36 -2.39 5.76
CA ASP A 227 16.00 -2.19 5.24
C ASP A 227 15.27 -0.99 5.87
N GLY A 228 15.91 -0.31 6.83
CA GLY A 228 15.43 0.88 7.51
C GLY A 228 15.13 2.03 6.54
N ARG A 229 14.00 2.70 6.75
CA ARG A 229 13.52 3.80 5.89
C ARG A 229 13.30 5.10 6.66
N GLY A 230 13.71 5.12 7.92
CA GLY A 230 13.60 6.26 8.81
C GLY A 230 14.01 5.89 10.23
N TRP A 231 14.15 6.90 11.08
CA TRP A 231 14.41 6.72 12.50
C TRP A 231 13.68 7.78 13.33
N VAL A 232 13.64 7.57 14.64
CA VAL A 232 13.08 8.53 15.58
C VAL A 232 14.18 9.11 16.47
N GLU A 233 14.03 10.38 16.84
CA GLU A 233 14.83 11.04 17.86
C GLU A 233 13.87 11.59 18.92
N ILE A 234 13.89 11.01 20.12
CA ILE A 234 12.99 11.40 21.21
C ILE A 234 13.66 12.50 22.02
N LEU A 235 12.96 13.63 22.16
CA LEU A 235 13.40 14.83 22.87
C LEU A 235 12.46 15.11 24.05
N ASP A 236 12.81 16.06 24.90
CA ASP A 236 12.01 16.39 26.09
C ASP A 236 10.58 16.83 25.71
N ARG A 237 10.45 17.69 24.70
CA ARG A 237 9.16 18.27 24.29
C ARG A 237 8.41 17.44 23.22
N GLY A 238 9.01 16.40 22.67
CA GLY A 238 8.45 15.68 21.53
C GLY A 238 9.38 14.64 20.92
N MET A 239 9.21 14.38 19.63
CA MET A 239 10.17 13.61 18.85
C MET A 239 10.28 14.16 17.43
N VAL A 240 11.44 13.96 16.81
CA VAL A 240 11.65 14.16 15.38
C VAL A 240 11.67 12.80 14.69
N VAL A 241 10.94 12.67 13.59
CA VAL A 241 10.89 11.45 12.78
C VAL A 241 11.50 11.75 11.41
N ALA A 242 12.66 11.18 11.15
CA ALA A 242 13.32 11.27 9.84
C ALA A 242 12.80 10.17 8.93
N LEU A 243 12.39 10.54 7.71
CA LEU A 243 11.73 9.64 6.76
C LEU A 243 12.35 9.72 5.37
N ARG A 244 12.64 8.56 4.79
CA ARG A 244 13.08 8.44 3.41
C ARG A 244 11.87 8.35 2.47
N GLY A 245 11.52 9.47 1.86
CA GLY A 245 10.48 9.58 0.84
C GLY A 245 10.96 9.23 -0.57
N LYS A 246 10.07 9.39 -1.55
CA LYS A 246 10.40 9.23 -2.98
C LYS A 246 11.37 10.30 -3.48
N ASN A 247 11.30 11.51 -2.91
CA ASN A 247 12.03 12.68 -3.38
C ASN A 247 13.17 13.07 -2.41
N GLY A 248 13.65 12.12 -1.59
CA GLY A 248 14.67 12.38 -0.58
C GLY A 248 14.14 12.30 0.86
N TRP A 249 14.95 12.81 1.78
CA TRP A 249 14.67 12.80 3.22
C TRP A 249 13.74 13.96 3.61
N ARG A 250 12.88 13.69 4.58
CA ARG A 250 12.05 14.71 5.24
C ARG A 250 11.96 14.42 6.73
N GLU A 251 11.78 15.47 7.51
CA GLU A 251 11.57 15.38 8.94
C GLU A 251 10.12 15.73 9.29
N VAL A 252 9.62 15.07 10.33
CA VAL A 252 8.27 15.25 10.86
C VAL A 252 8.41 15.45 12.37
N GLU A 253 7.98 16.60 12.85
CA GLU A 253 8.02 16.94 14.27
C GLU A 253 6.71 16.48 14.93
N ILE A 254 6.81 15.73 16.03
CA ILE A 254 5.65 15.23 16.76
C ILE A 254 5.78 15.69 18.22
N GLY A 255 4.89 16.59 18.64
CA GLY A 255 4.81 17.07 20.02
C GLY A 255 4.18 16.05 20.97
N ARG A 256 4.46 16.21 22.27
CA ARG A 256 3.74 15.46 23.32
C ARG A 256 2.25 15.78 23.28
N GLY A 257 1.43 14.74 23.48
CA GLY A 257 -0.02 14.91 23.63
C GLY A 257 -0.36 15.51 24.99
N SER A 258 -1.55 16.13 25.09
CA SER A 258 -2.06 16.73 26.32
C SER A 258 -2.48 15.73 27.40
N SER A 259 -2.59 14.44 27.05
CA SER A 259 -2.90 13.35 27.96
C SER A 259 -2.00 12.15 27.68
N ASP A 260 -1.54 11.46 28.73
CA ASP A 260 -0.78 10.21 28.60
C ASP A 260 -1.58 9.13 27.87
N THR A 261 -2.91 9.19 27.94
CA THR A 261 -3.80 8.26 27.24
C THR A 261 -3.89 8.51 25.73
N THR A 262 -3.34 9.60 25.21
CA THR A 262 -3.31 9.89 23.77
C THR A 262 -1.95 10.40 23.31
N CYS A 263 -0.95 10.45 24.19
CA CYS A 263 0.37 10.97 23.88
C CYS A 263 1.16 9.94 23.03
N PRO A 264 1.55 10.27 21.78
CA PRO A 264 2.32 9.38 20.93
C PRO A 264 3.71 9.08 21.49
N ILE A 265 4.34 10.05 22.16
CA ILE A 265 5.66 9.88 22.79
C ILE A 265 5.55 8.91 23.96
N ALA A 266 4.59 9.09 24.87
CA ALA A 266 4.42 8.22 26.04
C ALA A 266 4.09 6.78 25.62
N ALA A 267 3.22 6.60 24.62
CA ALA A 267 2.89 5.29 24.08
C ALA A 267 4.11 4.61 23.45
N LEU A 268 4.92 5.35 22.69
CA LEU A 268 6.15 4.83 22.09
C LEU A 268 7.18 4.44 23.16
N GLN A 269 7.44 5.31 24.14
CA GLN A 269 8.38 5.03 25.24
C GLN A 269 7.94 3.80 26.05
N THR A 270 6.65 3.67 26.33
CA THR A 270 6.08 2.50 27.03
C THR A 270 6.30 1.22 26.23
N TRP A 271 6.02 1.26 24.92
CA TRP A 271 6.28 0.14 24.02
C TRP A 271 7.77 -0.25 24.02
N LEU A 272 8.67 0.69 23.79
CA LEU A 272 10.12 0.42 23.72
C LEU A 272 10.64 -0.18 25.03
N LYS A 273 10.21 0.36 26.18
CA LYS A 273 10.62 -0.11 27.50
C LYS A 273 10.14 -1.54 27.77
N LEU A 274 8.85 -1.81 27.57
CA LEU A 274 8.26 -3.11 27.91
C LEU A 274 8.60 -4.20 26.88
N ALA A 275 8.78 -3.82 25.61
CA ALA A 275 9.26 -4.72 24.56
C ALA A 275 10.78 -4.94 24.58
N ARG A 276 11.51 -4.21 25.44
CA ARG A 276 12.98 -4.25 25.56
C ARG A 276 13.70 -4.00 24.22
N ILE A 277 13.23 -3.00 23.48
CA ILE A 277 13.80 -2.62 22.18
C ILE A 277 14.86 -1.54 22.40
N GLY A 278 16.14 -1.91 22.26
CA GLY A 278 17.29 -1.00 22.34
C GLY A 278 18.01 -0.74 21.02
N HIS A 279 17.62 -1.41 19.92
CA HIS A 279 18.28 -1.30 18.61
C HIS A 279 17.37 -1.80 17.48
N GLY A 280 17.50 -1.29 16.26
CA GLY A 280 16.87 -1.83 15.06
C GLY A 280 15.39 -1.47 14.91
N PRO A 281 14.55 -2.35 14.33
CA PRO A 281 13.18 -2.00 13.95
C PRO A 281 12.34 -1.62 15.16
N LEU A 282 11.66 -0.48 15.05
CA LEU A 282 10.84 0.10 16.10
C LEU A 282 9.55 -0.69 16.33
N PHE A 283 8.95 -1.23 15.27
CA PHE A 283 7.78 -2.10 15.36
C PHE A 283 8.08 -3.50 14.85
N ARG A 284 7.95 -4.47 15.75
CA ARG A 284 8.27 -5.87 15.50
C ARG A 284 7.05 -6.77 15.65
N ARG A 285 7.17 -8.00 15.15
CA ARG A 285 6.11 -9.01 15.32
C ARG A 285 5.98 -9.40 16.79
N VAL A 286 4.74 -9.51 17.29
CA VAL A 286 4.44 -9.98 18.65
C VAL A 286 3.71 -11.33 18.58
N THR A 287 4.30 -12.35 19.21
CA THR A 287 3.85 -13.75 19.26
C THR A 287 3.41 -14.14 20.69
N GLY A 288 3.16 -15.42 20.95
CA GLY A 288 2.89 -15.92 22.30
C GLY A 288 1.66 -15.27 22.97
N GLN A 289 0.55 -15.15 22.24
CA GLN A 289 -0.66 -14.45 22.71
C GLN A 289 -0.42 -13.01 23.17
N GLY A 290 0.56 -12.32 22.56
CA GLY A 290 0.82 -10.91 22.87
C GLY A 290 1.91 -10.68 23.91
N LYS A 291 2.72 -11.71 24.23
CA LYS A 291 3.73 -11.64 25.29
C LYS A 291 5.18 -11.62 24.79
N ASP A 292 5.45 -12.11 23.59
CA ASP A 292 6.81 -12.25 23.08
C ASP A 292 7.04 -11.35 21.86
N VAL A 293 8.21 -10.73 21.77
CA VAL A 293 8.58 -9.83 20.67
C VAL A 293 9.68 -10.49 19.84
N GLY A 294 9.41 -10.72 18.55
CA GLY A 294 10.39 -11.25 17.62
C GLY A 294 11.41 -10.19 17.17
N PRO A 295 12.50 -10.59 16.51
CA PRO A 295 13.51 -9.67 16.00
C PRO A 295 13.05 -8.93 14.72
N GLU A 296 12.14 -9.56 13.97
CA GLU A 296 11.75 -9.13 12.62
C GLU A 296 10.88 -7.87 12.59
N ARG A 297 11.16 -7.01 11.60
CA ARG A 297 10.34 -5.83 11.26
C ARG A 297 8.91 -6.26 10.88
N LEU A 298 7.93 -5.46 11.30
CA LEU A 298 6.54 -5.72 10.98
C LEU A 298 6.20 -5.42 9.50
N ASN A 299 5.30 -6.21 8.91
CA ASN A 299 4.81 -5.98 7.55
C ASN A 299 3.82 -4.80 7.50
N ASP A 300 3.92 -3.95 6.48
CA ASP A 300 3.07 -2.77 6.28
C ASP A 300 1.56 -3.07 6.16
N ARG A 301 1.18 -4.32 5.83
CA ARG A 301 -0.21 -4.79 5.77
C ARG A 301 -0.81 -4.94 7.17
N GLU A 302 0.01 -5.17 8.19
CA GLU A 302 -0.45 -5.30 9.58
C GLU A 302 -1.09 -4.01 10.08
N ILE A 303 -0.58 -2.84 9.69
CA ILE A 303 -1.20 -1.55 10.02
C ILE A 303 -2.60 -1.42 9.41
N ALA A 304 -2.76 -1.82 8.15
CA ALA A 304 -4.07 -1.75 7.50
C ALA A 304 -5.08 -2.68 8.19
N ARG A 305 -4.64 -3.88 8.59
CA ARG A 305 -5.46 -4.82 9.38
C ARG A 305 -5.79 -4.27 10.77
N LEU A 306 -4.81 -3.67 11.44
CA LEU A 306 -4.98 -3.02 12.74
C LEU A 306 -6.02 -1.91 12.69
N VAL A 307 -5.88 -0.96 11.76
CA VAL A 307 -6.84 0.15 11.59
C VAL A 307 -8.24 -0.38 11.32
N LYS A 308 -8.38 -1.37 10.42
CA LYS A 308 -9.68 -1.97 10.12
C LYS A 308 -10.29 -2.66 11.35
N ARG A 309 -9.52 -3.50 12.04
CA ARG A 309 -9.97 -4.25 13.21
C ARG A 309 -10.45 -3.32 14.33
N THR A 310 -9.65 -2.30 14.66
CA THR A 310 -9.95 -1.36 15.75
C THR A 310 -11.10 -0.43 15.38
N ALA A 311 -11.21 0.03 14.13
CA ALA A 311 -12.35 0.84 13.69
C ALA A 311 -13.68 0.08 13.75
N LEU A 312 -13.67 -1.21 13.37
CA LEU A 312 -14.85 -2.07 13.47
C LEU A 312 -15.23 -2.33 14.93
N ALA A 313 -14.25 -2.70 15.77
CA ALA A 313 -14.46 -2.96 17.19
C ALA A 313 -14.95 -1.72 17.96
N ALA A 314 -14.47 -0.53 17.60
CA ALA A 314 -14.87 0.74 18.22
C ALA A 314 -16.22 1.26 17.73
N GLY A 315 -16.90 0.57 16.81
CA GLY A 315 -18.18 1.04 16.28
C GLY A 315 -18.08 2.34 15.48
N VAL A 316 -16.90 2.69 14.96
CA VAL A 316 -16.71 3.93 14.19
C VAL A 316 -17.66 3.92 13.00
N ARG A 317 -18.43 5.01 12.83
CA ARG A 317 -19.52 5.12 11.84
C ARG A 317 -20.58 4.03 12.00
N GLY A 318 -21.11 3.90 13.22
CA GLY A 318 -22.19 2.96 13.57
C GLY A 318 -23.49 3.16 12.79
N ASP A 319 -23.61 4.28 12.05
CA ASP A 319 -24.64 4.52 11.04
C ASP A 319 -24.55 3.60 9.81
N LEU A 320 -23.44 2.89 9.63
CA LEU A 320 -23.17 2.03 8.47
C LEU A 320 -23.12 0.55 8.84
N ASN A 321 -23.49 -0.31 7.89
CA ASN A 321 -23.33 -1.75 8.09
C ASN A 321 -21.84 -2.15 8.12
N GLU A 322 -21.54 -3.32 8.69
CA GLU A 322 -20.15 -3.77 8.91
C GLU A 322 -19.34 -3.93 7.61
N GLY A 323 -20.00 -4.36 6.53
CA GLY A 323 -19.40 -4.49 5.20
C GLY A 323 -18.94 -3.15 4.63
N GLU A 324 -19.78 -2.12 4.76
CA GLU A 324 -19.47 -0.75 4.34
C GLU A 324 -18.36 -0.11 5.18
N ARG A 325 -18.38 -0.32 6.50
CA ARG A 325 -17.32 0.14 7.42
C ARG A 325 -15.96 -0.46 7.06
N GLY A 326 -15.93 -1.76 6.78
CA GLY A 326 -14.71 -2.48 6.39
C GLY A 326 -14.09 -2.00 5.07
N GLY A 327 -14.88 -1.31 4.23
CA GLY A 327 -14.43 -0.69 2.98
C GLY A 327 -14.00 0.78 3.12
N LYS A 328 -14.33 1.46 4.21
CA LYS A 328 -14.09 2.91 4.38
C LYS A 328 -12.80 3.26 5.13
N PHE A 329 -12.36 2.40 6.04
CA PHE A 329 -11.15 2.63 6.84
C PHE A 329 -9.99 1.73 6.41
N ALA A 330 -8.78 2.31 6.28
CA ALA A 330 -7.56 1.60 5.93
C ALA A 330 -6.34 2.36 6.47
N GLY A 331 -5.11 1.87 6.22
CA GLY A 331 -3.89 2.53 6.69
C GLY A 331 -3.71 4.00 6.26
N HIS A 332 -4.43 4.47 5.23
CA HIS A 332 -4.42 5.89 4.81
C HIS A 332 -5.35 6.78 5.66
N SER A 333 -6.25 6.19 6.45
CA SER A 333 -7.23 6.93 7.24
C SER A 333 -6.62 7.71 8.41
N LEU A 334 -5.51 7.23 9.00
CA LEU A 334 -4.78 7.95 10.05
C LEU A 334 -4.18 9.25 9.52
N ARG A 335 -3.49 9.16 8.39
CA ARG A 335 -2.89 10.30 7.69
C ARG A 335 -3.95 11.31 7.22
N ALA A 336 -5.07 10.82 6.71
CA ALA A 336 -6.21 11.68 6.35
C ALA A 336 -6.82 12.36 7.58
N GLY A 337 -6.83 11.67 8.73
CA GLY A 337 -7.26 12.19 10.03
C GLY A 337 -6.58 13.50 10.41
N LEU A 338 -5.25 13.47 10.56
CA LEU A 338 -4.46 14.64 10.90
C LEU A 338 -4.67 15.79 9.91
N ALA A 339 -4.64 15.48 8.61
CA ALA A 339 -4.82 16.47 7.54
C ALA A 339 -6.20 17.17 7.59
N SER A 340 -7.22 16.48 8.09
CA SER A 340 -8.60 16.97 8.18
C SER A 340 -8.94 17.60 9.53
N SER A 341 -8.24 17.26 10.62
CA SER A 341 -8.54 17.76 11.97
C SER A 341 -7.62 18.88 12.45
N ALA A 342 -6.43 19.04 11.86
CA ALA A 342 -5.47 20.05 12.31
C ALA A 342 -5.95 21.47 11.94
N GLU A 343 -6.28 22.31 12.92
CA GLU A 343 -6.59 23.74 12.74
C GLU A 343 -5.31 24.59 12.65
N VAL A 344 -4.48 24.27 11.67
CA VAL A 344 -3.18 24.93 11.43
C VAL A 344 -3.12 25.37 9.97
N ASP A 345 -2.30 26.38 9.69
CA ASP A 345 -2.06 26.89 8.33
C ASP A 345 -1.66 25.74 7.37
N GLU A 346 -2.19 25.79 6.14
CA GLU A 346 -1.95 24.85 5.05
C GLU A 346 -0.47 24.51 4.87
N ARG A 347 0.43 25.50 5.03
CA ARG A 347 1.88 25.30 4.85
C ARG A 347 2.46 24.31 5.87
N HIS A 348 2.02 24.37 7.13
CA HIS A 348 2.48 23.47 8.18
C HIS A 348 1.97 22.04 7.95
N VAL A 349 0.70 21.91 7.57
CA VAL A 349 0.10 20.61 7.22
C VAL A 349 0.79 20.01 5.99
N GLN A 350 1.11 20.83 4.98
CA GLN A 350 1.83 20.38 3.78
C GLN A 350 3.23 19.86 4.11
N LYS A 351 4.00 20.59 4.94
CA LYS A 351 5.34 20.20 5.41
C LYS A 351 5.28 18.88 6.18
N GLN A 352 4.41 18.80 7.19
CA GLN A 352 4.23 17.61 8.04
C GLN A 352 3.87 16.37 7.22
N LEU A 353 2.97 16.53 6.24
CA LEU A 353 2.55 15.44 5.37
C LEU A 353 3.59 15.17 4.27
N GLY A 354 4.50 16.09 3.94
CA GLY A 354 5.43 15.93 2.82
C GLY A 354 4.69 15.89 1.48
N HIS A 355 3.64 16.70 1.34
CA HIS A 355 2.94 16.84 0.06
C HIS A 355 3.77 17.72 -0.89
N ALA A 356 4.02 17.21 -2.10
CA ALA A 356 4.77 17.92 -3.14
C ALA A 356 4.05 19.17 -3.68
N SER A 357 2.76 19.35 -3.41
CA SER A 357 1.99 20.53 -3.81
C SER A 357 0.88 20.84 -2.81
N ALA A 358 0.52 22.12 -2.70
CA ALA A 358 -0.60 22.58 -1.87
C ALA A 358 -1.93 21.94 -2.29
N GLU A 359 -2.14 21.70 -3.59
CA GLU A 359 -3.36 21.04 -4.10
C GLU A 359 -3.62 19.68 -3.44
N MET A 360 -2.57 18.90 -3.14
CA MET A 360 -2.72 17.63 -2.43
C MET A 360 -3.21 17.81 -0.99
N THR A 361 -2.85 18.91 -0.33
CA THR A 361 -3.32 19.27 1.02
C THR A 361 -4.77 19.78 0.97
N ARG A 362 -5.11 20.64 0.01
CA ARG A 362 -6.47 21.20 -0.17
C ARG A 362 -7.56 20.14 -0.30
N ARG A 363 -7.23 18.97 -0.85
CA ARG A 363 -8.19 17.85 -0.96
C ARG A 363 -8.75 17.42 0.40
N TYR A 364 -7.98 17.52 1.48
CA TYR A 364 -8.42 17.18 2.83
C TYR A 364 -9.16 18.35 3.52
N GLN A 365 -8.72 19.59 3.27
CA GLN A 365 -9.33 20.81 3.84
C GLN A 365 -10.72 21.10 3.27
N ARG A 366 -10.94 20.89 1.96
CA ARG A 366 -12.25 21.08 1.30
C ARG A 366 -13.41 20.31 1.95
N ARG A 367 -13.11 19.21 2.66
CA ARG A 367 -14.12 18.44 3.40
C ARG A 367 -14.40 19.05 4.79
N ARG A 368 -13.38 19.59 5.45
CA ARG A 368 -13.46 20.26 6.75
C ARG A 368 -14.18 21.62 6.64
N ASP A 369 -13.84 22.39 5.61
CA ASP A 369 -14.34 23.76 5.43
C ASP A 369 -15.69 23.78 4.68
N ARG A 370 -16.26 22.60 4.39
CA ARG A 370 -17.54 22.45 3.71
C ARG A 370 -18.63 23.14 4.54
N PHE A 371 -19.20 24.21 3.97
CA PHE A 371 -20.19 25.10 4.59
C PHE A 371 -19.67 26.02 5.72
N ARG A 372 -18.39 25.94 6.13
CA ARG A 372 -17.77 26.96 7.02
C ARG A 372 -17.59 28.29 6.29
N VAL A 373 -17.21 28.24 5.01
CA VAL A 373 -17.22 29.38 4.10
C VAL A 373 -18.50 29.32 3.27
N ASN A 374 -19.53 30.01 3.73
CA ASN A 374 -20.80 30.08 3.03
C ASN A 374 -20.76 31.22 1.99
N LEU A 375 -20.34 30.88 0.78
CA LEU A 375 -20.32 31.83 -0.34
C LEU A 375 -21.72 32.31 -0.73
N THR A 376 -22.76 31.51 -0.50
CA THR A 376 -24.16 31.90 -0.73
C THR A 376 -24.54 33.07 0.19
N LYS A 377 -24.26 32.94 1.49
CA LYS A 377 -24.44 34.01 2.47
C LYS A 377 -23.53 35.21 2.21
N ALA A 378 -22.28 34.98 1.79
CA ALA A 378 -21.35 36.05 1.43
C ALA A 378 -21.76 36.79 0.13
N ALA A 379 -22.48 36.11 -0.76
CA ALA A 379 -23.10 36.70 -1.94
C ALA A 379 -24.46 37.34 -1.66
N GLY A 380 -24.93 37.34 -0.40
CA GLY A 380 -26.20 37.95 0.01
C GLY A 380 -27.46 37.15 -0.34
N LEU A 381 -27.33 35.85 -0.61
CA LEU A 381 -28.43 34.92 -0.91
C LEU A 381 -28.84 34.07 0.30
#